data_AF-A0A7K1B9J1-F1
#
_entry.id   AF-A0A7K1B9J1-F1
#
_cell.length_a   1.000
_cell.length_b   1.000
_cell.length_c   1.000
_cell.angle_alpha   90.00
_cell.angle_beta   90.00
_cell.angle_gamma   90.00
#
_symmetry.space_group_name_H-M   'P 1'
#
loop_
_entity.id
_entity.type
_entity.pdbx_description
1 polymer ?
#
loop_
_entity_poly.entity_id
_entity_poly.type
_entity_poly.pdbx_seq_one_letter_code
_entity_poly.pdbx_strand_id
1 'polypeptide(L)'
;MRTRIAALLVTATSVGTLVGACGSDERARIMFVSGAPESPRLDVAVGLCGAAGLVIGVVAETPQSVLLRVRADDDGNGEECAMSQTVHLAEPLGSRSVFDADSGDEIEVRA
;
A
#
# COMPACT_ATOMS: atom_id res chain seq x y z
N MET A 1 51.16 -5.71 -22.26
CA MET A 1 50.04 -6.42 -21.59
C MET A 1 49.16 -5.39 -20.88
N ARG A 2 48.07 -4.93 -21.51
CA ARG A 2 47.06 -4.04 -20.90
C ARG A 2 45.71 -4.34 -21.56
N THR A 3 44.98 -5.28 -20.98
CA THR A 3 43.67 -5.72 -21.44
C THR A 3 42.64 -4.67 -21.02
N ARG A 4 42.01 -3.98 -21.98
CA ARG A 4 40.86 -3.12 -21.74
C ARG A 4 39.62 -4.01 -21.70
N ILE A 5 39.00 -4.15 -20.53
CA ILE A 5 37.77 -4.91 -20.36
C ILE A 5 36.60 -3.96 -20.66
N ALA A 6 35.80 -4.34 -21.65
CA ALA A 6 34.63 -3.62 -22.12
C ALA A 6 33.53 -3.62 -21.05
N ALA A 7 32.92 -2.46 -20.83
CA ALA A 7 31.77 -2.30 -19.95
C ALA A 7 30.53 -2.92 -20.61
N LEU A 8 30.01 -3.99 -20.02
CA LEU A 8 28.68 -4.51 -20.34
C LEU A 8 27.62 -3.57 -19.75
N LEU A 9 26.89 -2.89 -20.62
CA LEU A 9 25.60 -2.29 -20.28
C LEU A 9 24.58 -3.42 -20.13
N VAL A 10 24.22 -3.74 -18.88
CA VAL A 10 23.05 -4.57 -18.58
C VAL A 10 21.82 -3.66 -18.58
N THR A 11 21.07 -3.70 -19.67
CA THR A 11 19.71 -3.14 -19.74
C THR A 11 18.79 -4.01 -18.90
N ALA A 12 18.54 -3.59 -17.66
CA ALA A 12 17.52 -4.18 -16.80
C ALA A 12 16.13 -3.69 -17.27
N THR A 13 15.56 -4.37 -18.26
CA THR A 13 14.12 -4.29 -18.54
C THR A 13 13.39 -5.21 -17.57
N SER A 14 13.09 -4.70 -16.38
CA SER A 14 12.12 -5.30 -15.47
C SER A 14 10.72 -5.10 -16.04
N VAL A 15 10.30 -6.03 -16.91
CA VAL A 15 8.89 -6.21 -17.23
C VAL A 15 8.25 -6.82 -15.98
N GLY A 16 7.78 -5.94 -15.09
CA GLY A 16 7.00 -6.32 -13.92
C GLY A 16 5.68 -6.93 -14.39
N THR A 17 5.68 -8.23 -14.62
CA THR A 17 4.46 -9.01 -14.77
C THR A 17 3.73 -9.00 -13.43
N LEU A 18 2.80 -8.06 -13.26
CA LEU A 18 1.75 -8.12 -12.24
C LEU A 18 0.80 -9.26 -12.62
N VAL A 19 1.28 -10.49 -12.43
CA VAL A 19 0.42 -11.67 -12.37
C VAL A 19 -0.26 -11.58 -11.00
N GLY A 20 -1.50 -11.10 -11.02
CA GLY A 20 -2.37 -11.04 -9.86
C GLY A 20 -2.53 -12.44 -9.26
N ALA A 21 -1.88 -12.67 -8.14
CA ALA A 21 -2.15 -13.79 -7.28
C ALA A 21 -3.24 -13.37 -6.28
N CYS A 22 -4.54 -13.44 -6.65
CA CYS A 22 -5.60 -13.65 -5.63
C CYS A 22 -5.35 -15.10 -5.14
N GLY A 23 -4.44 -15.24 -4.18
CA GLY A 23 -4.28 -16.46 -3.41
C GLY A 23 -5.37 -16.51 -2.35
N SER A 24 -5.91 -17.70 -2.12
CA SER A 24 -7.08 -18.06 -1.30
C SER A 24 -6.93 -17.83 0.22
N ASP A 25 -6.13 -16.83 0.61
CA ASP A 25 -5.89 -16.35 1.97
C ASP A 25 -6.30 -14.87 2.00
N GLU A 26 -7.60 -14.62 1.76
CA GLU A 26 -8.15 -13.32 1.38
C GLU A 26 -8.37 -12.42 2.61
N ARG A 27 -7.35 -12.28 3.46
CA ARG A 27 -7.35 -11.20 4.43
C ARG A 27 -7.14 -9.89 3.69
N ALA A 28 -7.91 -8.87 4.05
CA ALA A 28 -7.73 -7.51 3.58
C ALA A 28 -6.27 -7.07 3.80
N ARG A 29 -5.57 -6.64 2.75
CA ARG A 29 -4.19 -6.14 2.85
C ARG A 29 -4.06 -4.80 2.16
N ILE A 30 -3.41 -3.85 2.82
CA ILE A 30 -3.06 -2.57 2.21
C ILE A 30 -2.02 -2.84 1.11
N MET A 31 -2.37 -2.48 -0.12
CA MET A 31 -1.52 -2.67 -1.30
C MET A 31 -0.69 -1.42 -1.57
N PHE A 32 -1.34 -0.25 -1.50
CA PHE A 32 -0.71 1.03 -1.79
C PHE A 32 -1.30 2.12 -0.91
N VAL A 33 -0.45 3.06 -0.48
CA VAL A 33 -0.87 4.33 0.13
C VAL A 33 -0.27 5.45 -0.70
N SER A 34 -1.09 6.42 -1.07
CA SER A 34 -0.64 7.65 -1.73
C SER A 34 -1.08 8.87 -0.94
N GLY A 35 -0.22 9.87 -0.88
CA GLY A 35 -0.51 11.12 -0.18
C GLY A 35 0.62 12.12 -0.33
N ALA A 36 0.26 13.39 -0.48
CA ALA A 36 1.22 14.49 -0.49
C ALA A 36 1.65 14.85 0.95
N PRO A 37 2.92 15.17 1.20
CA PRO A 37 3.41 15.49 2.55
C PRO A 37 2.72 16.71 3.17
N GLU A 38 2.30 17.68 2.36
CA GLU A 38 1.55 18.87 2.79
C GLU A 38 0.05 18.62 2.99
N SER A 39 -0.44 17.42 2.68
CA SER A 39 -1.86 17.08 2.73
C SER A 39 -2.18 16.18 3.92
N PRO A 40 -3.32 16.40 4.61
CA PRO A 40 -3.85 15.44 5.59
C PRO A 40 -4.61 14.29 4.91
N ARG A 41 -4.61 14.21 3.58
CA ARG A 41 -5.35 13.21 2.82
C ARG A 41 -4.43 12.07 2.39
N LEU A 42 -4.81 10.85 2.72
CA LEU A 42 -4.21 9.62 2.20
C LEU A 42 -5.25 8.86 1.38
N ASP A 43 -4.89 8.45 0.18
CA ASP A 43 -5.68 7.51 -0.61
C ASP A 43 -5.06 6.11 -0.45
N VAL A 44 -5.85 5.18 0.09
CA VAL A 44 -5.38 3.85 0.48
C VAL A 44 -6.09 2.81 -0.38
N ALA A 45 -5.31 2.00 -1.08
CA ALA A 45 -5.80 0.89 -1.89
C ALA A 45 -5.60 -0.43 -1.14
N VAL A 46 -6.65 -1.25 -1.08
CA VAL A 46 -6.65 -2.56 -0.44
C VAL A 46 -6.92 -3.63 -1.49
N GLY A 47 -6.11 -4.67 -1.45
CA GLY A 47 -6.33 -5.90 -2.21
C GLY A 47 -7.25 -6.80 -1.41
N LEU A 48 -8.48 -6.96 -1.87
CA LEU A 48 -9.45 -7.86 -1.28
C LEU A 48 -10.49 -8.24 -2.33
N CYS A 49 -10.58 -9.53 -2.64
CA CYS A 49 -11.50 -10.05 -3.65
C CYS A 49 -12.83 -10.40 -2.93
N GLY A 50 -13.94 -9.77 -3.32
CA GLY A 50 -15.27 -10.12 -2.77
C GLY A 50 -15.57 -9.65 -1.34
N ALA A 51 -14.98 -8.55 -0.86
CA ALA A 51 -15.48 -7.96 0.38
C ALA A 51 -16.63 -6.98 0.15
N ALA A 52 -17.64 -7.07 1.01
CA ALA A 52 -18.57 -5.98 1.22
C ALA A 52 -18.08 -5.14 2.41
N GLY A 53 -18.29 -3.82 2.40
CA GLY A 53 -18.04 -3.01 3.59
C GLY A 53 -16.57 -2.84 3.98
N LEU A 54 -15.68 -2.54 3.04
CA LEU A 54 -14.31 -2.13 3.37
C LEU A 54 -14.31 -0.81 4.16
N VAL A 55 -13.71 -0.83 5.35
CA VAL A 55 -13.47 0.36 6.19
C VAL A 55 -11.99 0.46 6.52
N ILE A 56 -11.38 1.59 6.19
CA ILE A 56 -10.00 1.92 6.54
C ILE A 56 -10.03 3.05 7.58
N GLY A 57 -9.38 2.81 8.72
CA GLY A 57 -9.35 3.77 9.82
C GLY A 57 -7.93 4.08 10.28
N VAL A 58 -7.71 5.31 10.71
CA VAL A 58 -6.54 5.68 11.52
C VAL A 58 -6.80 5.21 12.95
N VAL A 59 -5.99 4.29 13.45
CA VAL A 59 -6.14 3.77 14.83
C VAL A 59 -5.19 4.44 15.82
N ALA A 60 -4.10 5.02 15.31
CA ALA A 60 -3.25 5.92 16.08
C ALA A 60 -2.51 6.88 15.15
N GLU A 61 -2.35 8.12 15.61
CA GLU A 61 -1.59 9.16 14.94
C GLU A 61 -0.65 9.79 15.95
N THR A 62 0.63 9.81 15.61
CA THR A 62 1.68 10.44 16.41
C THR A 62 2.45 11.43 15.54
N PRO A 63 3.31 12.29 16.14
CA PRO A 63 4.17 13.17 15.37
C PRO A 63 5.16 12.44 14.45
N GLN A 64 5.37 11.13 14.65
CA GLN A 64 6.37 10.33 13.92
C GLN A 64 5.74 9.27 13.01
N SER A 65 4.51 8.84 13.31
CA SER A 65 3.89 7.71 12.62
C SER A 65 2.37 7.78 12.56
N VAL A 66 1.81 7.13 11.55
CA VAL A 66 0.37 6.87 11.38
C VAL A 66 0.15 5.37 11.32
N LEU A 67 -0.77 4.86 12.12
CA LEU A 67 -1.18 3.46 12.09
C LEU A 67 -2.55 3.34 11.43
N LEU A 68 -2.61 2.61 10.33
CA LEU A 68 -3.82 2.33 9.58
C LEU A 68 -4.28 0.91 9.84
N ARG A 69 -5.59 0.72 10.01
CA ARG A 69 -6.22 -0.60 10.09
C ARG A 69 -7.25 -0.74 9.01
N VAL A 70 -7.23 -1.88 8.34
CA VAL A 70 -8.28 -2.29 7.41
C VAL A 70 -9.23 -3.26 8.10
N ARG A 71 -10.52 -3.03 7.94
CA ARG A 71 -11.57 -3.99 8.26
C ARG A 71 -12.43 -4.20 7.03
N ALA A 72 -12.87 -5.44 6.85
CA ALA A 72 -13.77 -5.82 5.78
C ALA A 72 -14.74 -6.86 6.33
N ASP A 73 -16.00 -6.76 5.91
CA ASP A 73 -16.99 -7.80 6.14
C ASP A 73 -16.89 -8.83 5.00
N ASP A 74 -16.65 -10.08 5.38
CA ASP A 74 -16.52 -11.21 4.46
C ASP A 74 -17.91 -11.70 4.04
N ASP A 75 -18.56 -10.97 3.13
CA ASP A 75 -19.93 -11.29 2.67
C ASP A 75 -20.11 -11.17 1.14
N GLY A 76 -19.06 -10.92 0.37
CA GLY A 76 -19.18 -10.62 -1.07
C GLY A 76 -18.84 -11.77 -2.01
N ASN A 77 -19.63 -11.85 -3.07
CA ASN A 77 -19.46 -12.77 -4.19
C ASN A 77 -18.52 -12.07 -5.21
N GLY A 78 -17.29 -12.56 -5.33
CA GLY A 78 -16.14 -11.83 -5.90
C GLY A 78 -16.28 -11.27 -7.32
N GLU A 79 -16.33 -9.94 -7.42
CA GLU A 79 -16.20 -9.22 -8.70
C GLU A 79 -15.13 -8.11 -8.66
N GLU A 80 -14.94 -7.41 -7.52
CA GLU A 80 -13.87 -6.43 -7.34
C GLU A 80 -12.78 -6.95 -6.40
N CYS A 81 -11.54 -6.91 -6.89
CA CYS A 81 -10.33 -7.34 -6.17
C CYS A 81 -9.48 -6.17 -5.63
N ALA A 82 -9.89 -4.94 -5.93
CA ALA A 82 -9.16 -3.74 -5.56
C ALA A 82 -10.16 -2.65 -5.19
N MET A 83 -10.18 -2.30 -3.91
CA MET A 83 -10.97 -1.19 -3.39
C MET A 83 -10.04 -0.08 -2.91
N SER A 84 -10.48 1.17 -3.01
CA SER A 84 -9.75 2.30 -2.45
C SER A 84 -10.65 3.15 -1.56
N GLN A 85 -10.05 3.74 -0.53
CA GLN A 85 -10.72 4.67 0.36
C GLN A 85 -9.77 5.81 0.72
N THR A 86 -10.32 7.01 0.78
CA THR A 86 -9.62 8.19 1.27
C THR A 86 -9.73 8.26 2.80
N VAL A 87 -8.59 8.41 3.46
CA VAL A 87 -8.46 8.60 4.89
C VAL A 87 -7.97 10.02 5.17
N HIS A 88 -8.51 10.64 6.22
CA HIS A 88 -8.11 11.96 6.68
C HIS A 88 -7.35 11.87 8.00
N LEU A 89 -6.15 12.45 8.03
CA LEU A 89 -5.30 12.62 9.19
C LEU A 89 -5.68 13.89 9.96
N ALA A 90 -5.29 13.97 11.24
CA ALA A 90 -5.45 15.18 12.04
C ALA A 90 -4.52 16.30 11.57
N GLU A 91 -3.31 15.95 11.12
CA GLU A 91 -2.31 16.88 10.58
C GLU A 91 -1.78 16.42 9.21
N PRO A 92 -1.15 17.30 8.40
CA PRO A 92 -0.48 16.92 7.16
C PRO A 92 0.53 15.78 7.35
N LEU A 93 0.64 14.85 6.39
CA LEU A 93 1.50 13.65 6.53
C LEU A 93 2.96 13.99 6.90
N GLY A 94 3.53 15.03 6.29
CA GLY A 94 4.90 15.48 6.53
C GLY A 94 5.91 14.38 6.21
N SER A 95 6.78 14.08 7.16
CA SER A 95 7.80 13.02 7.06
C SER A 95 7.46 11.78 7.91
N ARG A 96 6.19 11.59 8.27
CA ARG A 96 5.75 10.49 9.13
C ARG A 96 5.71 9.18 8.35
N SER A 97 6.16 8.11 9.00
CA SER A 97 6.01 6.75 8.45
C SER A 97 4.58 6.25 8.63
N VAL A 98 4.08 5.47 7.68
CA VAL A 98 2.76 4.87 7.74
C VAL A 98 2.93 3.36 7.96
N PHE A 99 2.13 2.79 8.85
CA PHE A 99 2.23 1.38 9.22
C PHE A 99 0.87 0.69 9.15
N ASP A 100 0.87 -0.57 8.76
CA ASP A 100 -0.27 -1.46 8.94
C ASP A 100 -0.36 -1.85 10.43
N ALA A 101 -1.52 -1.61 11.05
CA ALA A 101 -1.71 -1.82 12.47
C ALA A 101 -1.86 -3.30 12.86
N ASP A 102 -2.12 -4.19 11.89
CA ASP A 102 -2.33 -5.61 12.13
C ASP A 102 -1.05 -6.42 11.91
N SER A 103 -0.26 -6.10 10.89
CA SER A 103 1.04 -6.74 10.66
C SER A 103 2.21 -6.00 11.31
N GLY A 104 2.09 -4.69 11.54
CA GLY A 104 3.18 -3.83 12.01
C GLY A 104 4.17 -3.43 10.90
N ASP A 105 3.90 -3.80 9.64
CA ASP A 105 4.78 -3.48 8.52
C ASP A 105 4.70 -2.00 8.16
N GLU A 106 5.84 -1.41 7.80
CA GLU A 106 5.89 -0.08 7.22
C GLU A 106 5.36 -0.12 5.77
N ILE A 107 4.50 0.83 5.45
CA ILE A 107 3.88 0.99 4.16
C ILE A 107 4.55 2.16 3.44
N GLU A 108 5.10 1.89 2.26
CA GLU A 108 5.63 2.95 1.40
C GLU A 108 4.50 3.89 0.97
N VAL A 109 4.69 5.18 1.24
CA VAL A 109 3.78 6.24 0.76
C VAL A 109 4.30 6.83 -0.54
N ARG A 110 3.44 6.87 -1.55
CA ARG A 110 3.73 7.47 -2.85
C ARG A 110 3.18 8.89 -2.92
N ALA A 111 4.00 9.82 -3.39
CA ALA A 111 3.61 11.21 -3.64
C ALA A 111 3.08 11.39 -5.07
#